data_AF-A0AB34VG90-F1
#
_entry.id   AF-A0AB34VG90-F1
#
_cell.length_a   1.000
_cell.length_b   1.000
_cell.length_c   1.000
_cell.angle_alpha   90.00
_cell.angle_beta   90.00
_cell.angle_gamma   90.00
#
_symmetry.space_group_name_H-M   'P 1'
#
loop_
_entity.id
_entity.type
_entity.pdbx_description
1 polymer ?
#
loop_
_entity_poly.entity_id
_entity_poly.type
_entity_poly.pdbx_seq_one_letter_code
_entity_poly.pdbx_strand_id
1 'polypeptide(L)'
;MRYTCSPVKNWFGENINLSKIYAAIINLLPTIMLYSVFSDENWQQAMLVSISTFIVQDRLKSSPVMVIIHSVMISVCFLAFINVVNHAFLFSVICSSTAAFTLRLAGWGNNLRVAGSFTFIPALYLAFEFNKNLPDNFSYTCTLPLLLYIWVATLPTLVLSFFHQWRVFMRSRSLVYRHKNPELGEKLEYKSPLIACAIAVFLCSMIVESEHILQGQWLIWSAVSVITGEIKNSHRKYQSRAIGVAAGGLAGMLIGTALPHNAFLIETGAIVTVLSLVSFKNYTLEYFIRCTSVAFVVTLLDEQTSLIFTRAFNVLVGGLTGVLLFKIVEKTRSYRSVC
;
A
#
# COMPACT_ATOMS: atom_id res chain seq x y z
N MET A 1 -5.18 46.35 -7.45
CA MET A 1 -6.15 45.23 -7.55
C MET A 1 -5.37 43.91 -7.48
N ARG A 2 -5.43 43.22 -6.34
CA ARG A 2 -4.88 41.86 -6.21
C ARG A 2 -5.96 40.90 -6.71
N TYR A 3 -5.68 40.17 -7.78
CA TYR A 3 -6.54 39.06 -8.21
C TYR A 3 -6.58 38.02 -7.09
N THR A 4 -7.65 38.01 -6.31
CA THR A 4 -7.95 36.92 -5.39
C THR A 4 -8.19 35.68 -6.26
N CYS A 5 -7.25 34.74 -6.24
CA CYS A 5 -7.47 33.42 -6.83
C CYS A 5 -8.80 32.85 -6.28
N SER A 6 -9.61 32.25 -7.16
CA SER A 6 -10.91 31.71 -6.77
C SER A 6 -10.77 30.71 -5.61
N PRO A 7 -11.74 30.66 -4.68
CA PRO A 7 -11.68 29.77 -3.51
C PRO A 7 -11.46 28.29 -3.90
N VAL A 8 -11.94 27.90 -5.09
CA VAL A 8 -11.73 26.57 -5.68
C VAL A 8 -10.24 26.30 -5.96
N LYS A 9 -9.51 27.28 -6.51
CA LYS A 9 -8.08 27.12 -6.83
C LYS A 9 -7.22 26.99 -5.57
N ASN A 10 -7.60 27.68 -4.48
CA ASN A 10 -6.94 27.54 -3.18
C ASN A 10 -7.17 26.14 -2.59
N TRP A 11 -8.42 25.63 -2.66
CA TRP A 11 -8.73 24.28 -2.16
C TRP A 11 -7.93 23.18 -2.87
N PHE A 12 -7.82 23.24 -4.20
CA PHE A 12 -7.04 22.27 -4.99
C PHE A 12 -5.55 22.29 -4.64
N GLY A 13 -4.94 23.47 -4.53
CA GLY A 13 -3.53 23.60 -4.14
C GLY A 13 -3.26 23.14 -2.71
N GLU A 14 -4.23 23.28 -1.82
CA GLU A 14 -4.13 22.85 -0.43
C GLU A 14 -4.26 21.33 -0.28
N ASN A 15 -5.14 20.68 -1.03
CA ASN A 15 -5.49 19.27 -0.83
C ASN A 15 -4.87 18.29 -1.82
N ILE A 16 -4.52 18.72 -3.04
CA ILE A 16 -4.02 17.87 -4.11
C ILE A 16 -2.55 18.17 -4.41
N ASN A 17 -1.76 17.13 -4.65
CA ASN A 17 -0.38 17.28 -5.10
C ASN A 17 -0.25 16.97 -6.60
N LEU A 18 -0.58 17.94 -7.44
CA LEU A 18 -0.56 17.78 -8.90
C LEU A 18 0.79 17.29 -9.43
N SER A 19 1.91 17.83 -8.92
CA SER A 19 3.26 17.43 -9.33
C SER A 19 3.51 15.93 -9.08
N LYS A 20 3.07 15.41 -7.92
CA LYS A 20 3.17 13.98 -7.61
C LYS A 20 2.25 13.12 -8.48
N ILE A 21 1.05 13.62 -8.79
CA ILE A 21 0.11 12.92 -9.68
C ILE A 21 0.73 12.75 -11.06
N TYR A 22 1.27 13.82 -11.65
CA TYR A 22 1.93 13.74 -12.97
C TYR A 22 3.10 12.76 -12.96
N ALA A 23 3.96 12.82 -11.93
CA ALA A 23 5.08 11.90 -11.81
C ALA A 23 4.62 10.44 -11.63
N ALA A 24 3.55 10.20 -10.87
CA ALA A 24 2.97 8.87 -10.69
C ALA A 24 2.32 8.32 -11.96
N ILE A 25 1.61 9.15 -12.72
CA ILE A 25 1.04 8.76 -14.03
C ILE A 25 2.17 8.33 -14.97
N ILE A 26 3.24 9.13 -15.08
CA ILE A 26 4.40 8.78 -15.90
C ILE A 26 5.02 7.46 -15.44
N ASN A 27 5.10 7.23 -14.12
CA ASN A 27 5.65 6.01 -13.57
C ASN A 27 4.77 4.77 -13.84
N LEU A 28 3.45 4.93 -13.84
CA LEU A 28 2.48 3.85 -14.12
C LEU A 28 2.29 3.57 -15.62
N LEU A 29 2.60 4.54 -16.49
CA LEU A 29 2.35 4.45 -17.92
C LEU A 29 2.91 3.17 -18.56
N PRO A 30 4.14 2.71 -18.25
CA PRO A 30 4.67 1.48 -18.82
C PRO A 30 3.86 0.24 -18.43
N THR A 31 3.45 0.12 -17.17
CA THR A 31 2.59 -1.00 -16.72
C THR A 31 1.19 -0.95 -17.34
N ILE A 32 0.62 0.26 -17.51
CA ILE A 32 -0.66 0.46 -18.20
C ILE A 32 -0.55 0.01 -19.66
N MET A 33 0.51 0.44 -20.37
CA MET A 33 0.76 0.04 -21.75
C MET A 33 0.93 -1.47 -21.88
N LEU A 34 1.66 -2.12 -20.97
CA LEU A 34 1.83 -3.57 -20.98
C LEU A 34 0.51 -4.30 -20.75
N TYR A 35 -0.33 -3.81 -19.82
CA TYR A 35 -1.68 -4.33 -19.64
C TYR A 35 -2.52 -4.20 -20.93
N SER A 36 -2.54 -3.02 -21.56
CA SER A 36 -3.31 -2.80 -22.79
C SER A 36 -2.83 -3.64 -23.98
N VAL A 37 -1.53 -3.94 -24.06
CA VAL A 37 -0.95 -4.75 -25.16
C VAL A 37 -1.18 -6.24 -24.95
N PHE A 38 -0.97 -6.74 -23.72
CA PHE A 38 -0.99 -8.17 -23.43
C PHE A 38 -2.32 -8.67 -22.85
N SER A 39 -3.21 -7.78 -22.41
CA SER A 39 -4.47 -8.10 -21.73
C SER A 39 -4.31 -9.07 -20.54
N ASP A 40 -3.13 -9.05 -19.91
CA ASP A 40 -2.77 -9.91 -18.79
C ASP A 40 -2.94 -9.14 -17.47
N GLU A 41 -3.91 -9.58 -16.66
CA GLU A 41 -4.29 -8.98 -15.38
C GLU A 41 -3.11 -8.86 -14.39
N ASN A 42 -2.07 -9.69 -14.55
CA ASN A 42 -0.88 -9.58 -13.71
C ASN A 42 -0.18 -8.22 -13.87
N TRP A 43 -0.25 -7.59 -15.05
CA TRP A 43 0.24 -6.21 -15.25
C TRP A 43 -0.59 -5.19 -14.49
N GLN A 44 -1.89 -5.42 -14.35
CA GLN A 44 -2.77 -4.57 -13.54
C GLN A 44 -2.38 -4.66 -12.06
N GLN A 45 -2.06 -5.87 -11.57
CA GLN A 45 -1.57 -6.05 -10.19
C GLN A 45 -0.17 -5.45 -10.01
N ALA A 46 0.68 -5.53 -11.04
CA ALA A 46 2.03 -4.96 -11.02
C ALA A 46 2.05 -3.43 -10.89
N MET A 47 0.95 -2.73 -11.24
CA MET A 47 0.81 -1.30 -10.95
C MET A 47 0.99 -0.97 -9.46
N LEU A 48 0.58 -1.88 -8.56
CA LEU A 48 0.78 -1.70 -7.12
C LEU A 48 2.27 -1.71 -6.75
N VAL A 49 3.10 -2.53 -7.40
CA VAL A 49 4.56 -2.51 -7.22
C VAL A 49 5.15 -1.22 -7.77
N SER A 50 4.73 -0.83 -8.97
CA SER A 50 5.19 0.39 -9.63
C SER A 50 4.94 1.63 -8.76
N ILE A 51 3.72 1.80 -8.23
CA ILE A 51 3.44 2.93 -7.34
C ILE A 51 4.15 2.81 -5.99
N SER A 52 4.32 1.59 -5.46
CA SER A 52 4.97 1.37 -4.16
C SER A 52 6.44 1.77 -4.19
N THR A 53 7.16 1.35 -5.24
CA THR A 53 8.56 1.74 -5.45
C THR A 53 8.67 3.24 -5.69
N PHE A 54 7.78 3.83 -6.48
CA PHE A 54 7.71 5.28 -6.69
C PHE A 54 7.50 6.06 -5.39
N ILE A 55 6.57 5.63 -4.53
CA ILE A 55 6.30 6.30 -3.24
C ILE A 55 7.53 6.31 -2.36
N VAL A 56 8.24 5.18 -2.27
CA VAL A 56 9.45 5.07 -1.46
C VAL A 56 10.56 5.94 -2.05
N GLN A 57 10.71 5.94 -3.37
CA GLN A 57 11.68 6.80 -4.06
C GLN A 57 11.38 8.28 -3.86
N ASP A 58 10.14 8.72 -4.00
CA ASP A 58 9.76 10.11 -3.81
C ASP A 58 9.93 10.57 -2.35
N ARG A 59 9.60 9.69 -1.39
CA ARG A 59 9.68 10.01 0.04
C ARG A 59 11.10 10.02 0.58
N LEU A 60 11.92 9.04 0.21
CA LEU A 60 13.29 8.91 0.70
C LEU A 60 14.32 9.58 -0.20
N LYS A 61 13.91 10.10 -1.36
CA LYS A 61 14.81 10.56 -2.43
C LYS A 61 15.91 9.53 -2.69
N SER A 62 15.48 8.26 -2.76
CA SER A 62 16.37 7.11 -2.73
C SER A 62 17.18 6.99 -4.02
N SER A 63 18.40 6.49 -3.87
CA SER A 63 19.29 6.17 -4.99
C SER A 63 18.80 4.95 -5.78
N PRO A 64 19.30 4.73 -7.01
CA PRO A 64 18.94 3.57 -7.81
C PRO A 64 19.21 2.25 -7.09
N VAL A 65 20.31 2.19 -6.33
CA VAL A 65 20.68 1.03 -5.50
C VAL A 65 19.59 0.75 -4.45
N MET A 66 19.07 1.78 -3.80
CA MET A 66 17.99 1.61 -2.82
C MET A 66 16.67 1.20 -3.45
N VAL A 67 16.37 1.65 -4.69
CA VAL A 67 15.21 1.17 -5.45
C VAL A 67 15.37 -0.33 -5.77
N ILE A 68 16.57 -0.77 -6.17
CA ILE A 68 16.86 -2.20 -6.39
C ILE A 68 16.68 -3.00 -5.10
N ILE A 69 17.28 -2.55 -3.98
CA ILE A 69 17.14 -3.21 -2.68
C ILE A 69 15.67 -3.32 -2.28
N HIS A 70 14.90 -2.23 -2.41
CA HIS A 70 13.46 -2.24 -2.10
C HIS A 70 12.69 -3.26 -2.95
N SER A 71 13.04 -3.38 -4.23
CA SER A 71 12.39 -4.32 -5.16
C SER A 71 12.77 -5.77 -4.89
N VAL A 72 14.03 -6.02 -4.49
CA VAL A 72 14.46 -7.32 -3.96
C VAL A 72 13.66 -7.68 -2.71
N MET A 73 13.47 -6.73 -1.78
CA MET A 73 12.68 -6.98 -0.58
C MET A 73 11.22 -7.30 -0.89
N ILE A 74 10.59 -6.59 -1.85
CA ILE A 74 9.24 -6.92 -2.32
C ILE A 74 9.21 -8.34 -2.88
N SER A 75 10.18 -8.69 -3.73
CA SER A 75 10.28 -10.01 -4.36
C SER A 75 10.45 -11.13 -3.33
N VAL A 76 11.34 -10.95 -2.34
CA VAL A 76 11.57 -11.93 -1.27
C VAL A 76 10.31 -12.09 -0.40
N CYS A 77 9.65 -11.00 -0.01
CA CYS A 77 8.41 -11.09 0.76
C CYS A 77 7.29 -11.76 -0.04
N PHE A 78 7.17 -11.42 -1.33
CA PHE A 78 6.19 -12.02 -2.24
C PHE A 78 6.40 -13.53 -2.35
N LEU A 79 7.64 -13.98 -2.62
CA LEU A 79 7.98 -15.40 -2.66
C LEU A 79 7.72 -16.06 -1.32
N ALA A 80 8.08 -15.42 -0.21
CA ALA A 80 7.81 -15.98 1.12
C ALA A 80 6.30 -16.19 1.35
N PHE A 81 5.46 -15.23 0.97
CA PHE A 81 4.01 -15.31 1.14
C PHE A 81 3.34 -16.29 0.20
N ILE A 82 3.63 -16.23 -1.11
CA ILE A 82 2.95 -17.09 -2.10
C ILE A 82 3.23 -18.59 -1.87
N ASN A 83 4.42 -18.92 -1.35
CA ASN A 83 4.78 -20.32 -1.09
C ASN A 83 4.18 -20.89 0.20
N VAL A 84 3.61 -20.05 1.06
CA VAL A 84 3.04 -20.48 2.33
C VAL A 84 1.59 -20.09 2.50
N VAL A 85 0.98 -19.39 1.52
CA VAL A 85 -0.39 -18.87 1.60
C VAL A 85 -1.39 -19.99 1.94
N ASN A 86 -1.23 -21.18 1.36
CA ASN A 86 -2.10 -22.34 1.65
C ASN A 86 -1.82 -23.03 3.01
N HIS A 87 -0.90 -22.51 3.82
CA HIS A 87 -0.54 -23.04 5.15
C HIS A 87 -0.80 -21.98 6.23
N ALA A 88 -2.04 -21.94 6.74
CA ALA A 88 -2.52 -20.90 7.66
C ALA A 88 -1.53 -20.52 8.78
N PHE A 89 -0.98 -21.49 9.50
CA PHE A 89 -0.05 -21.22 10.58
C PHE A 89 1.29 -20.62 10.09
N LEU A 90 1.92 -21.25 9.09
CA LEU A 90 3.21 -20.78 8.53
C LEU A 90 3.06 -19.40 7.89
N PHE A 91 1.98 -19.20 7.13
CA PHE A 91 1.61 -17.90 6.59
C PHE A 91 1.49 -16.85 7.68
N SER A 92 0.79 -17.17 8.77
CA SER A 92 0.57 -16.23 9.86
C SER A 92 1.87 -15.84 10.57
N VAL A 93 2.76 -16.81 10.80
CA VAL A 93 4.09 -16.58 11.39
C VAL A 93 4.94 -15.68 10.47
N ILE A 94 5.00 -15.99 9.18
CA ILE A 94 5.81 -15.23 8.21
C ILE A 94 5.23 -13.83 7.97
N CYS A 95 3.90 -13.71 7.86
CA CYS A 95 3.19 -12.46 7.70
C CYS A 95 3.38 -11.55 8.92
N SER A 96 3.21 -12.09 10.13
CA SER A 96 3.46 -11.38 11.39
C SER A 96 4.91 -10.93 11.53
N SER A 97 5.86 -11.82 11.23
CA SER A 97 7.30 -11.53 11.32
C SER A 97 7.70 -10.42 10.34
N THR A 98 7.21 -10.48 9.10
CA THR A 98 7.48 -9.45 8.09
C THR A 98 6.84 -8.11 8.47
N ALA A 99 5.60 -8.11 8.99
CA ALA A 99 4.95 -6.89 9.48
C ALA A 99 5.69 -6.27 10.68
N ALA A 100 6.17 -7.09 11.61
CA ALA A 100 6.98 -6.64 12.74
C ALA A 100 8.34 -6.08 12.29
N PHE A 101 9.00 -6.76 11.33
CA PHE A 101 10.26 -6.31 10.75
C PHE A 101 10.13 -4.97 10.03
N THR A 102 9.10 -4.81 9.19
CA THR A 102 8.85 -3.56 8.49
C THR A 102 8.52 -2.40 9.42
N LEU A 103 7.86 -2.66 10.55
CA LEU A 103 7.65 -1.64 11.59
C LEU A 103 8.92 -1.34 12.38
N ARG A 104 9.80 -2.32 12.62
CA ARG A 104 11.10 -2.11 13.26
C ARG A 104 11.96 -1.10 12.49
N LEU A 105 11.85 -1.05 11.17
CA LEU A 105 12.55 -0.05 10.35
C LEU A 105 12.18 1.40 10.75
N ALA A 106 10.96 1.63 11.25
CA ALA A 106 10.55 2.95 11.75
C ALA A 106 11.36 3.39 12.99
N GLY A 107 11.97 2.46 13.72
CA GLY A 107 12.87 2.75 14.84
C GLY A 107 14.21 3.37 14.40
N TRP A 108 14.59 3.23 13.13
CA TRP A 108 15.75 3.92 12.54
C TRP A 108 15.38 5.27 11.92
N GLY A 109 14.09 5.53 11.72
CA GLY A 109 13.54 6.81 11.30
C GLY A 109 12.14 6.66 10.73
N ASN A 110 11.24 7.60 11.04
CA ASN A 110 9.83 7.53 10.64
C ASN A 110 9.63 7.41 9.12
N ASN A 111 10.52 7.94 8.29
CA ASN A 111 10.37 7.82 6.83
C ASN A 111 10.65 6.40 6.32
N LEU A 112 11.43 5.58 7.04
CA LEU A 112 11.62 4.15 6.71
C LEU A 112 10.37 3.31 6.95
N ARG A 113 9.42 3.81 7.75
CA ARG A 113 8.12 3.18 7.89
C ARG A 113 7.35 3.13 6.57
N VAL A 114 7.52 4.14 5.73
CA VAL A 114 6.96 4.17 4.38
C VAL A 114 7.55 3.03 3.57
N ALA A 115 8.88 2.89 3.57
CA ALA A 115 9.55 1.78 2.90
C ALA A 115 9.04 0.42 3.39
N GLY A 116 8.97 0.20 4.70
CA GLY A 116 8.43 -1.03 5.27
C GLY A 116 6.99 -1.32 4.82
N SER A 117 6.11 -0.32 4.89
CA SER A 117 4.69 -0.48 4.50
C SER A 117 4.56 -0.81 3.01
N PHE A 118 5.28 -0.09 2.15
CA PHE A 118 5.30 -0.29 0.71
C PHE A 118 6.26 -1.41 0.25
N THR A 119 6.80 -2.19 1.17
CA THR A 119 7.35 -3.53 0.91
C THR A 119 6.31 -4.60 1.23
N PHE A 120 5.73 -4.53 2.43
CA PHE A 120 4.80 -5.52 2.94
C PHE A 120 3.51 -5.60 2.12
N ILE A 121 2.88 -4.44 1.86
CA ILE A 121 1.56 -4.37 1.20
C ILE A 121 1.58 -4.94 -0.22
N PRO A 122 2.44 -4.49 -1.15
CA PRO A 122 2.44 -5.04 -2.51
C PRO A 122 2.78 -6.53 -2.50
N ALA A 123 3.72 -6.97 -1.67
CA ALA A 123 4.08 -8.39 -1.56
C ALA A 123 2.90 -9.25 -1.11
N LEU A 124 2.19 -8.82 -0.06
CA LEU A 124 1.00 -9.50 0.46
C LEU A 124 -0.10 -9.54 -0.60
N TYR A 125 -0.39 -8.39 -1.22
CA TYR A 125 -1.46 -8.28 -2.21
C TYR A 125 -1.21 -9.17 -3.43
N LEU A 126 0.01 -9.12 -3.97
CA LEU A 126 0.41 -9.98 -5.09
C LEU A 126 0.33 -11.47 -4.74
N ALA A 127 0.71 -11.86 -3.53
CA ALA A 127 0.63 -13.26 -3.12
C ALA A 127 -0.81 -13.77 -3.16
N PHE A 128 -1.79 -12.99 -2.68
CA PHE A 128 -3.21 -13.35 -2.77
C PHE A 128 -3.72 -13.35 -4.21
N GLU A 129 -3.47 -12.28 -4.98
CA GLU A 129 -4.04 -12.16 -6.32
C GLU A 129 -3.43 -13.16 -7.30
N PHE A 130 -2.13 -13.42 -7.21
CA PHE A 130 -1.51 -14.42 -8.07
C PHE A 130 -1.96 -15.82 -7.66
N ASN A 131 -2.06 -16.15 -6.36
CA ASN A 131 -2.51 -17.46 -5.90
C ASN A 131 -3.91 -17.84 -6.40
N LYS A 132 -4.83 -16.88 -6.54
CA LYS A 132 -6.18 -17.14 -7.12
C LYS A 132 -6.13 -17.73 -8.53
N ASN A 133 -5.09 -17.38 -9.29
CA ASN A 133 -4.93 -17.78 -10.69
C ASN A 133 -4.05 -19.03 -10.83
N LEU A 134 -3.55 -19.61 -9.73
CA LEU A 134 -2.68 -20.78 -9.76
C LEU A 134 -3.47 -22.08 -9.57
N PRO A 135 -3.14 -23.14 -10.32
CA PRO A 135 -3.67 -24.49 -10.08
C PRO A 135 -3.30 -25.03 -8.68
N ASP A 136 -4.16 -25.86 -8.07
CA ASP A 136 -3.96 -26.42 -6.71
C ASP A 136 -2.65 -27.21 -6.51
N ASN A 137 -2.06 -27.75 -7.59
CA ASN A 137 -0.82 -28.54 -7.57
C ASN A 137 0.42 -27.73 -8.01
N PHE A 138 0.48 -26.44 -7.68
CA PHE A 138 1.53 -25.54 -8.15
C PHE A 138 2.90 -25.84 -7.53
N SER A 139 3.94 -25.83 -8.38
CA SER A 139 5.34 -25.97 -7.96
C SER A 139 6.08 -24.63 -7.92
N TYR A 140 7.09 -24.52 -7.05
CA TYR A 140 7.96 -23.35 -6.88
C TYR A 140 8.52 -22.79 -8.20
N THR A 141 8.84 -23.66 -9.17
CA THR A 141 9.40 -23.27 -10.47
C THR A 141 8.47 -22.38 -11.28
N CYS A 142 7.16 -22.49 -11.06
CA CYS A 142 6.15 -21.71 -11.76
C CYS A 142 5.90 -20.34 -11.10
N THR A 143 6.44 -20.08 -9.90
CA THR A 143 6.38 -18.75 -9.23
C THR A 143 7.48 -17.78 -9.69
N LEU A 144 8.61 -18.30 -10.18
CA LEU A 144 9.74 -17.47 -10.62
C LEU A 144 9.41 -16.55 -11.80
N PRO A 145 8.64 -16.97 -12.83
CA PRO A 145 8.20 -16.07 -13.89
C PRO A 145 7.39 -14.87 -13.37
N LEU A 146 6.68 -15.02 -12.24
CA LEU A 146 5.88 -13.94 -11.65
C LEU A 146 6.76 -12.79 -11.12
N LEU A 147 8.04 -13.05 -10.86
CA LEU A 147 8.99 -12.00 -10.50
C LEU A 147 9.21 -11.00 -11.64
N LEU A 148 9.01 -11.40 -12.90
CA LEU A 148 9.19 -10.51 -14.04
C LEU A 148 8.23 -9.31 -13.95
N TYR A 149 6.99 -9.51 -13.52
CA TYR A 149 6.04 -8.41 -13.31
C TYR A 149 6.54 -7.41 -12.27
N ILE A 150 7.10 -7.89 -11.16
CA ILE A 150 7.65 -7.05 -10.08
C ILE A 150 8.84 -6.23 -10.60
N TRP A 151 9.77 -6.88 -11.30
CA TRP A 151 10.99 -6.23 -11.80
C TRP A 151 10.69 -5.24 -12.92
N VAL A 152 9.84 -5.60 -13.87
CA VAL A 152 9.45 -4.70 -14.97
C VAL A 152 8.67 -3.50 -14.43
N ALA A 153 7.76 -3.70 -13.48
CA ALA A 153 7.02 -2.60 -12.83
C ALA A 153 7.91 -1.63 -12.06
N THR A 154 9.12 -2.05 -11.66
CA THR A 154 10.11 -1.23 -10.95
C THR A 154 10.92 -0.34 -11.88
N LEU A 155 11.11 -0.73 -13.15
CA LEU A 155 11.97 -0.02 -14.10
C LEU A 155 11.68 1.48 -14.22
N PRO A 156 10.41 1.95 -14.28
CA PRO A 156 10.12 3.38 -14.40
C PRO A 156 10.64 4.17 -13.19
N THR A 157 10.48 3.63 -11.98
CA THR A 157 11.02 4.26 -10.76
C THR A 157 12.54 4.23 -10.73
N LEU A 158 13.15 3.16 -11.22
CA LEU A 158 14.60 3.06 -11.33
C LEU A 158 15.17 4.13 -12.27
N VAL A 159 14.57 4.31 -13.45
CA VAL A 159 14.92 5.36 -14.41
C VAL A 159 14.74 6.75 -13.80
N LEU A 160 13.64 7.00 -13.09
CA LEU A 160 13.40 8.26 -12.38
C LEU A 160 14.48 8.53 -11.33
N SER A 161 14.88 7.53 -10.56
CA SER A 161 15.95 7.63 -9.56
C SER A 161 17.31 7.95 -10.20
N PHE A 162 17.66 7.27 -11.30
CA PHE A 162 18.88 7.57 -12.07
C PHE A 162 18.86 8.99 -12.60
N PHE A 163 17.75 9.43 -13.19
CA PHE A 163 17.64 10.78 -13.74
C PHE A 163 17.73 11.87 -12.67
N HIS A 164 17.18 11.60 -11.48
CA HIS A 164 17.32 12.49 -10.33
C HIS A 164 18.78 12.61 -9.90
N GLN A 165 19.47 11.49 -9.72
CA GLN A 165 20.88 11.47 -9.32
C GLN A 165 21.79 12.12 -10.38
N TRP A 166 21.54 11.84 -11.66
CA TRP A 166 22.26 12.46 -12.78
C TRP A 166 22.11 13.99 -12.78
N ARG A 167 20.88 14.50 -12.59
CA ARG A 167 20.65 15.96 -12.51
C ARG A 167 21.36 16.61 -11.33
N VAL A 168 21.40 15.95 -10.17
CA VAL A 168 22.14 16.44 -9.00
C VAL A 168 23.65 16.46 -9.28
N PHE A 169 24.18 15.38 -9.85
CA PHE A 169 25.59 15.28 -10.24
C PHE A 169 26.01 16.40 -11.20
N MET A 170 25.25 16.61 -12.28
CA MET A 170 25.53 17.65 -13.28
C MET A 170 25.50 19.07 -12.71
N ARG A 171 24.63 19.35 -11.72
CA ARG A 171 24.54 20.67 -11.09
C ARG A 171 25.66 20.94 -10.09
N SER A 172 26.20 19.91 -9.43
CA SER A 172 27.11 20.12 -8.31
C SER A 172 28.61 20.14 -8.69
N ARG A 173 29.01 19.70 -9.91
CA ARG A 173 30.42 19.59 -10.41
C ARG A 173 31.44 18.93 -9.45
N SER A 174 31.02 18.45 -8.29
CA SER A 174 31.79 17.76 -7.27
C SER A 174 31.33 16.31 -7.25
N LEU A 175 32.26 15.40 -7.56
CA LEU A 175 32.10 13.95 -7.37
C LEU A 175 31.85 13.58 -5.89
N VAL A 176 32.01 14.55 -4.97
CA VAL A 176 31.76 14.42 -3.53
C VAL A 176 30.42 15.06 -3.16
N TYR A 177 29.37 14.86 -3.96
CA TYR A 177 28.01 14.88 -3.39
C TYR A 177 27.81 13.57 -2.62
N ARG A 178 28.58 13.46 -1.52
CA ARG A 178 28.38 12.52 -0.43
C ARG A 178 26.90 12.62 -0.11
N HIS A 179 26.15 11.53 -0.33
CA HIS A 179 24.74 11.42 0.02
C HIS A 179 24.53 12.18 1.33
N LYS A 180 23.83 13.33 1.30
CA LYS A 180 23.17 13.77 2.53
C LYS A 180 22.37 12.55 2.94
N ASN A 181 22.70 11.99 4.11
CA ASN A 181 22.03 10.81 4.62
C ASN A 181 20.55 10.94 4.32
N PRO A 182 19.89 9.90 3.76
CA PRO A 182 18.47 9.97 3.48
C PRO A 182 17.79 10.57 4.71
N GLU A 183 16.89 11.54 4.53
CA GLU A 183 16.20 12.15 5.66
C GLU A 183 15.33 11.06 6.28
N LEU A 184 15.90 10.29 7.21
CA LEU A 184 15.24 9.15 7.83
C LEU A 184 14.10 9.62 8.75
N GLY A 185 14.12 10.89 9.14
CA GLY A 185 13.20 11.48 10.09
C GLY A 185 13.55 11.10 11.54
N GLU A 186 12.68 11.49 12.46
CA GLU A 186 12.85 11.18 13.88
C GLU A 186 12.68 9.70 14.15
N LYS A 187 13.45 9.19 15.11
CA LYS A 187 13.31 7.81 15.60
C LYS A 187 12.02 7.71 16.40
N LEU A 188 11.16 6.79 16.03
CA LEU A 188 9.94 6.53 16.78
C LEU A 188 10.16 5.43 17.80
N GLU A 189 9.49 5.57 18.94
CA GLU A 189 9.31 4.47 19.85
C GLU A 189 8.47 3.37 19.18
N TYR A 190 9.08 2.21 18.97
CA TYR A 190 8.50 1.15 18.15
C TYR A 190 8.18 -0.14 18.92
N LYS A 191 8.59 -0.28 20.18
CA LYS A 191 8.46 -1.55 20.92
C LYS A 191 6.99 -1.98 21.10
N SER A 192 6.15 -1.13 21.70
CA SER A 192 4.72 -1.47 21.87
C SER A 192 3.99 -1.59 20.53
N PRO A 193 4.16 -0.66 19.57
CA PRO A 193 3.60 -0.80 18.22
C PRO A 193 4.01 -2.11 17.53
N LEU A 194 5.27 -2.56 17.70
CA LEU A 194 5.80 -3.78 17.09
C LEU A 194 5.14 -5.03 17.67
N ILE A 195 5.03 -5.14 18.99
CA ILE A 195 4.36 -6.26 19.64
C ILE A 195 2.88 -6.30 19.24
N ALA A 196 2.20 -5.15 19.27
CA ALA A 196 0.80 -5.05 18.86
C ALA A 196 0.61 -5.44 17.39
N CYS A 197 1.52 -5.00 16.50
CA CYS A 197 1.51 -5.33 15.09
C CYS A 197 1.70 -6.82 14.85
N ALA A 198 2.68 -7.43 15.51
CA ALA A 198 2.93 -8.86 15.38
C ALA A 198 1.69 -9.69 15.79
N ILE A 199 1.10 -9.39 16.93
CA ILE A 199 -0.11 -10.09 17.42
C ILE A 199 -1.30 -9.84 16.49
N ALA A 200 -1.55 -8.58 16.12
CA ALA A 200 -2.69 -8.22 15.28
C ALA A 200 -2.61 -8.90 13.91
N VAL A 201 -1.44 -8.85 13.27
CA VAL A 201 -1.22 -9.46 11.96
C VAL A 201 -1.29 -10.97 12.06
N PHE A 202 -0.71 -11.59 13.08
CA PHE A 202 -0.81 -13.05 13.30
C PHE A 202 -2.27 -13.50 13.41
N LEU A 203 -3.08 -12.87 14.27
CA LEU A 203 -4.49 -13.22 14.44
C LEU A 203 -5.29 -13.00 13.16
N CYS A 204 -5.08 -11.86 12.50
CA CYS A 204 -5.78 -11.53 11.25
C CYS A 204 -5.44 -12.49 10.12
N SER A 205 -4.17 -12.82 9.93
CA SER A 205 -3.73 -13.77 8.90
C SER A 205 -4.17 -15.19 9.21
N MET A 206 -4.18 -15.59 10.49
CA MET A 206 -4.65 -16.91 10.90
C MET A 206 -6.13 -17.07 10.59
N ILE A 207 -6.96 -16.08 10.92
CA ILE A 207 -8.39 -16.08 10.60
C ILE A 207 -8.60 -16.09 9.08
N VAL A 208 -7.88 -15.24 8.35
CA VAL A 208 -8.00 -15.15 6.89
C VAL A 208 -7.75 -16.50 6.21
N GLU A 209 -6.69 -17.20 6.61
CA GLU A 209 -6.34 -18.48 5.98
C GLU A 209 -7.13 -19.67 6.52
N SER A 210 -7.55 -19.66 7.80
CA SER A 210 -8.36 -20.75 8.36
C SER A 210 -9.81 -20.74 7.90
N GLU A 211 -10.37 -19.55 7.72
CA GLU A 211 -11.76 -19.36 7.30
C GLU A 211 -11.90 -19.02 5.81
N HIS A 212 -10.78 -19.06 5.06
CA HIS A 212 -10.69 -18.70 3.64
C HIS A 212 -11.42 -17.38 3.30
N ILE A 213 -11.16 -16.33 4.11
CA ILE A 213 -11.84 -15.05 4.00
C ILE A 213 -11.59 -14.41 2.64
N LEU A 214 -12.66 -14.18 1.89
CA LEU A 214 -12.62 -13.46 0.61
C LEU A 214 -11.98 -12.09 0.79
N GLN A 215 -11.03 -11.76 -0.10
CA GLN A 215 -10.28 -10.50 -0.06
C GLN A 215 -9.57 -10.27 1.30
N GLY A 216 -9.10 -11.34 1.94
CA GLY A 216 -8.49 -11.32 3.27
C GLY A 216 -7.23 -10.44 3.40
N GLN A 217 -6.55 -10.14 2.29
CA GLN A 217 -5.42 -9.20 2.28
C GLN A 217 -5.81 -7.81 2.81
N TRP A 218 -7.06 -7.38 2.65
CA TRP A 218 -7.55 -6.10 3.17
C TRP A 218 -7.72 -6.10 4.69
N LEU A 219 -8.06 -7.26 5.27
CA LEU A 219 -8.20 -7.42 6.72
C LEU A 219 -6.82 -7.31 7.38
N ILE A 220 -5.85 -8.07 6.87
CA ILE A 220 -4.45 -8.05 7.34
C ILE A 220 -3.85 -6.65 7.16
N TRP A 221 -3.99 -6.07 5.96
CA TRP A 221 -3.48 -4.73 5.68
C TRP A 221 -4.12 -3.70 6.61
N SER A 222 -5.43 -3.77 6.85
CA SER A 222 -6.09 -2.80 7.72
C SER A 222 -5.54 -2.85 9.15
N ALA A 223 -5.31 -4.05 9.68
CA ALA A 223 -4.75 -4.28 11.02
C ALA A 223 -3.36 -3.67 11.20
N VAL A 224 -2.43 -3.92 10.27
CA VAL A 224 -1.06 -3.37 10.40
C VAL A 224 -1.04 -1.85 10.27
N SER A 225 -1.82 -1.30 9.36
CA SER A 225 -1.60 0.07 8.91
C SER A 225 -2.25 1.13 9.78
N VAL A 226 -3.19 0.76 10.67
CA VAL A 226 -3.69 1.65 11.74
C VAL A 226 -2.71 1.82 12.89
N ILE A 227 -1.74 0.93 13.08
CA ILE A 227 -0.78 0.99 14.20
C ILE A 227 0.29 2.04 13.88
N THR A 228 0.24 3.22 14.53
CA THR A 228 0.97 4.43 14.10
C THR A 228 2.07 4.95 15.02
N GLY A 229 2.43 4.22 16.07
CA GLY A 229 3.39 4.69 17.08
C GLY A 229 2.69 5.37 18.26
N GLU A 230 1.61 6.11 17.99
CA GLU A 230 0.76 6.73 19.02
C GLU A 230 -0.68 6.24 18.93
N ILE A 231 -1.31 5.95 20.07
CA ILE A 231 -2.69 5.47 20.15
C ILE A 231 -3.68 6.48 19.56
N LYS A 232 -3.51 7.77 19.85
CA LYS A 232 -4.41 8.82 19.35
C LYS A 232 -4.40 8.88 17.82
N ASN A 233 -3.21 8.81 17.23
CA ASN A 233 -3.05 8.75 15.78
C ASN A 233 -3.63 7.45 15.19
N SER A 234 -3.51 6.33 15.89
CA SER A 234 -4.08 5.05 15.47
C SER A 234 -5.60 5.09 15.44
N HIS A 235 -6.22 5.66 16.47
CA HIS A 235 -7.67 5.85 16.52
C HIS A 235 -8.17 6.78 15.42
N ARG A 236 -7.51 7.93 15.23
CA ARG A 236 -7.86 8.87 14.15
C ARG A 236 -7.75 8.21 12.78
N LYS A 237 -6.69 7.43 12.54
CA LYS A 237 -6.48 6.71 11.28
C LYS A 237 -7.56 5.65 11.05
N TYR A 238 -7.98 4.94 12.10
CA TYR A 238 -9.12 4.03 12.02
C TYR A 238 -10.42 4.76 11.68
N GLN A 239 -10.73 5.88 12.35
CA GLN A 239 -11.93 6.68 12.06
C GLN A 239 -11.95 7.18 10.61
N SER A 240 -10.83 7.71 10.10
CA SER A 240 -10.71 8.11 8.69
C SER A 240 -11.02 6.96 7.74
N ARG A 241 -10.60 5.74 8.07
CA ARG A 241 -10.88 4.55 7.25
C ARG A 241 -12.31 4.09 7.32
N ALA A 242 -12.89 4.09 8.52
CA ALA A 242 -14.28 3.72 8.72
C ALA A 242 -15.21 4.65 7.93
N ILE A 243 -14.97 5.96 8.01
CA ILE A 243 -15.70 6.96 7.22
C ILE A 243 -15.43 6.75 5.73
N GLY A 244 -14.16 6.60 5.33
CA GLY A 244 -13.80 6.46 3.92
C GLY A 244 -14.37 5.20 3.27
N VAL A 245 -14.39 4.06 3.97
CA VAL A 245 -14.93 2.81 3.41
C VAL A 245 -16.46 2.80 3.37
N ALA A 246 -17.12 3.35 4.39
CA ALA A 246 -18.58 3.43 4.42
C ALA A 246 -19.11 4.44 3.38
N ALA A 247 -18.65 5.70 3.47
CA ALA A 247 -19.12 6.74 2.55
C ALA A 247 -18.58 6.53 1.14
N GLY A 248 -17.31 6.14 0.99
CA GLY A 248 -16.70 5.91 -0.31
C GLY A 248 -17.27 4.67 -0.99
N GLY A 249 -17.49 3.57 -0.26
CA GLY A 249 -18.12 2.37 -0.82
C GLY A 249 -19.50 2.65 -1.40
N LEU A 250 -20.36 3.35 -0.66
CA LEU A 250 -21.69 3.76 -1.14
C LEU A 250 -21.60 4.71 -2.33
N ALA A 251 -20.72 5.71 -2.29
CA ALA A 251 -20.53 6.63 -3.41
C ALA A 251 -20.08 5.89 -4.67
N GLY A 252 -19.14 4.95 -4.55
CA GLY A 252 -18.64 4.16 -5.67
C GLY A 252 -19.74 3.29 -6.30
N MET A 253 -20.57 2.65 -5.47
CA MET A 253 -21.73 1.89 -5.94
C MET A 253 -22.74 2.75 -6.70
N LEU A 254 -23.10 3.91 -6.14
CA LEU A 254 -24.05 4.83 -6.78
C LEU A 254 -23.52 5.35 -8.11
N ILE A 255 -22.23 5.67 -8.19
CA ILE A 255 -21.60 6.12 -9.44
C ILE A 255 -21.52 4.96 -10.45
N GLY A 256 -21.17 3.74 -10.01
CA GLY A 256 -21.04 2.57 -10.87
C GLY A 256 -22.37 2.15 -11.49
N THR A 257 -23.44 2.17 -10.70
CA THR A 257 -24.80 1.88 -11.18
C THR A 257 -25.35 2.94 -12.13
N ALA A 258 -24.92 4.20 -11.98
CA ALA A 258 -25.37 5.31 -12.83
C ALA A 258 -24.62 5.42 -14.17
N LEU A 259 -23.44 4.81 -14.30
CA LEU A 259 -22.58 4.91 -15.48
C LEU A 259 -22.65 3.63 -16.36
N PRO A 260 -22.39 3.75 -17.67
CA PRO A 260 -22.39 2.59 -18.57
C PRO A 260 -21.25 1.61 -18.24
N HIS A 261 -21.51 0.33 -18.43
CA HIS A 261 -20.52 -0.73 -18.17
C HIS A 261 -19.58 -0.84 -19.37
N ASN A 262 -18.35 -0.33 -19.24
CA ASN A 262 -17.32 -0.45 -20.26
C ASN A 262 -15.92 -0.59 -19.66
N ALA A 263 -15.03 -1.24 -20.43
CA ALA A 263 -13.65 -1.52 -20.00
C ALA A 263 -12.85 -0.26 -19.66
N PHE A 264 -13.06 0.82 -20.41
CA PHE A 264 -12.36 2.09 -20.19
C PHE A 264 -12.62 2.67 -18.78
N LEU A 265 -13.87 2.62 -18.31
CA LEU A 265 -14.23 3.10 -16.98
C LEU A 265 -13.68 2.19 -15.87
N ILE A 266 -13.67 0.87 -16.08
CA ILE A 266 -13.06 -0.11 -15.17
C ILE A 266 -11.55 0.18 -15.02
N GLU A 267 -10.84 0.30 -16.13
CA GLU A 267 -9.40 0.62 -16.13
C GLU A 267 -9.12 1.97 -15.48
N THR A 268 -9.91 2.99 -15.81
CA THR A 268 -9.78 4.32 -15.20
C THR A 268 -9.99 4.25 -13.69
N GLY A 269 -11.01 3.51 -13.22
CA GLY A 269 -11.25 3.30 -11.78
C GLY A 269 -10.09 2.58 -11.08
N ALA A 270 -9.49 1.58 -11.73
CA ALA A 270 -8.31 0.89 -11.22
C ALA A 270 -7.10 1.83 -11.12
N ILE A 271 -6.86 2.64 -12.16
CA ILE A 271 -5.77 3.63 -12.17
C ILE A 271 -5.99 4.69 -11.08
N VAL A 272 -7.21 5.22 -10.91
CA VAL A 272 -7.53 6.19 -9.86
C VAL A 272 -7.34 5.58 -8.47
N THR A 273 -7.69 4.29 -8.29
CA THR A 273 -7.45 3.56 -7.04
C THR A 273 -5.96 3.58 -6.66
N VAL A 274 -5.08 3.29 -7.62
CA VAL A 274 -3.62 3.28 -7.40
C VAL A 274 -3.09 4.70 -7.21
N LEU A 275 -3.49 5.66 -8.07
CA LEU A 275 -3.06 7.06 -7.98
C LEU A 275 -3.50 7.73 -6.67
N SER A 276 -4.62 7.30 -6.08
CA SER A 276 -5.08 7.82 -4.80
C SER A 276 -3.99 7.76 -3.72
N LEU A 277 -3.08 6.78 -3.77
CA LEU A 277 -1.99 6.59 -2.79
C LEU A 277 -1.00 7.77 -2.69
N VAL A 278 -0.96 8.65 -3.70
CA VAL A 278 -0.03 9.78 -3.77
C VAL A 278 -0.70 11.13 -4.01
N SER A 279 -1.98 11.13 -4.34
CA SER A 279 -2.68 12.28 -4.90
C SER A 279 -3.05 13.34 -3.86
N PHE A 280 -3.37 12.93 -2.63
CA PHE A 280 -4.01 13.79 -1.64
C PHE A 280 -3.13 14.00 -0.40
N LYS A 281 -3.18 15.21 0.18
CA LYS A 281 -2.52 15.52 1.46
C LYS A 281 -3.34 15.10 2.67
N ASN A 282 -4.67 15.08 2.52
CA ASN A 282 -5.60 14.67 3.56
C ASN A 282 -5.89 13.17 3.44
N TYR A 283 -5.51 12.41 4.47
CA TYR A 283 -5.67 10.95 4.51
C TYR A 283 -7.13 10.48 4.40
N THR A 284 -8.07 11.22 4.99
CA THR A 284 -9.50 10.86 4.91
C THR A 284 -10.00 10.96 3.47
N LEU A 285 -9.66 12.04 2.77
CA LEU A 285 -10.02 12.22 1.37
C LEU A 285 -9.34 11.19 0.47
N GLU A 286 -8.04 10.94 0.71
CA GLU A 286 -7.26 9.91 0.02
C GLU A 286 -7.94 8.54 0.09
N TYR A 287 -8.33 8.13 1.29
CA TYR A 287 -8.94 6.82 1.54
C TYR A 287 -10.38 6.75 1.02
N PHE A 288 -11.15 7.85 1.14
CA PHE A 288 -12.48 7.97 0.56
C PHE A 288 -12.42 7.74 -0.96
N ILE A 289 -11.58 8.48 -1.68
CA ILE A 289 -11.44 8.33 -3.15
C ILE A 289 -11.02 6.92 -3.52
N ARG A 290 -10.07 6.32 -2.79
CA ARG A 290 -9.68 4.93 -3.01
C ARG A 290 -10.86 3.95 -2.87
N CYS A 291 -11.63 4.09 -1.80
CA CYS A 291 -12.79 3.23 -1.55
C CYS A 291 -13.89 3.44 -2.58
N THR A 292 -14.16 4.69 -2.98
CA THR A 292 -15.06 5.04 -4.09
C THR A 292 -14.64 4.38 -5.39
N SER A 293 -13.37 4.53 -5.78
CA SER A 293 -12.87 3.98 -7.04
C SER A 293 -12.90 2.46 -7.08
N VAL A 294 -12.63 1.78 -5.96
CA VAL A 294 -12.77 0.32 -5.93
C VAL A 294 -14.22 -0.11 -5.99
N ALA A 295 -15.10 0.45 -5.16
CA ALA A 295 -16.51 0.08 -5.19
C ALA A 295 -17.14 0.35 -6.56
N PHE A 296 -16.71 1.43 -7.23
CA PHE A 296 -17.04 1.73 -8.61
C PHE A 296 -16.59 0.61 -9.57
N VAL A 297 -15.32 0.20 -9.52
CA VAL A 297 -14.77 -0.89 -10.35
C VAL A 297 -15.52 -2.21 -10.13
N VAL A 298 -15.72 -2.60 -8.87
CA VAL A 298 -16.45 -3.83 -8.50
C VAL A 298 -17.89 -3.78 -9.03
N THR A 299 -18.56 -2.63 -8.91
CA THR A 299 -19.91 -2.47 -9.43
C THR A 299 -19.95 -2.61 -10.95
N LEU A 300 -18.99 -2.03 -11.68
CA LEU A 300 -18.93 -2.11 -13.14
C LEU A 300 -18.54 -3.50 -13.68
N LEU A 301 -17.87 -4.32 -12.87
CA LEU A 301 -17.54 -5.70 -13.21
C LEU A 301 -18.72 -6.65 -13.01
N ASP A 302 -19.91 -6.14 -12.65
CA ASP A 302 -21.07 -6.92 -12.23
C ASP A 302 -20.73 -7.93 -11.12
N GLU A 303 -19.69 -7.64 -10.35
CA GLU A 303 -19.32 -8.44 -9.20
C GLU A 303 -20.40 -8.30 -8.13
N GLN A 304 -20.61 -9.38 -7.36
CA GLN A 304 -21.65 -9.40 -6.34
C GLN A 304 -21.43 -8.24 -5.35
N THR A 305 -22.49 -7.48 -5.06
CA THR A 305 -22.46 -6.37 -4.09
C THR A 305 -21.90 -6.81 -2.72
N SER A 306 -22.04 -8.10 -2.39
CA SER A 306 -21.44 -8.76 -1.23
C SER A 306 -19.91 -8.57 -1.14
N LEU A 307 -19.19 -8.40 -2.25
CA LEU A 307 -17.75 -8.16 -2.26
C LEU A 307 -17.39 -6.77 -1.72
N ILE A 308 -18.20 -5.75 -2.03
CA ILE A 308 -18.01 -4.39 -1.49
C ILE A 308 -18.22 -4.39 0.03
N PHE A 309 -19.26 -5.09 0.50
CA PHE A 309 -19.52 -5.24 1.94
C PHE A 309 -18.46 -6.08 2.65
N THR A 310 -18.01 -7.18 2.04
CA THR A 310 -16.91 -8.01 2.56
C THR A 310 -15.64 -7.19 2.72
N ARG A 311 -15.30 -6.38 1.72
CA ARG A 311 -14.16 -5.46 1.82
C ARG A 311 -14.33 -4.45 2.94
N ALA A 312 -15.51 -3.85 3.06
CA ALA A 312 -15.80 -2.90 4.13
C ALA A 312 -15.65 -3.56 5.51
N PHE A 313 -16.18 -4.76 5.66
CA PHE A 313 -16.04 -5.58 6.87
C PHE A 313 -14.56 -5.86 7.18
N ASN A 314 -13.79 -6.35 6.20
CA ASN A 314 -12.37 -6.62 6.36
C ASN A 314 -11.59 -5.38 6.83
N VAL A 315 -11.86 -4.22 6.23
CA VAL A 315 -11.23 -2.94 6.62
C VAL A 315 -11.59 -2.55 8.05
N LEU A 316 -12.88 -2.64 8.41
CA LEU A 316 -13.38 -2.24 9.74
C LEU A 316 -12.88 -3.17 10.84
N VAL A 317 -13.00 -4.48 10.64
CA VAL A 317 -12.59 -5.49 11.63
C VAL A 317 -11.09 -5.51 11.79
N GLY A 318 -10.33 -5.58 10.68
CA GLY A 318 -8.87 -5.54 10.75
C GLY A 318 -8.37 -4.27 11.45
N GLY A 319 -8.94 -3.11 11.08
CA GLY A 319 -8.59 -1.83 11.69
C GLY A 319 -8.93 -1.76 13.18
N LEU A 320 -10.08 -2.30 13.60
CA LEU A 320 -10.47 -2.35 15.00
C LEU A 320 -9.52 -3.25 15.80
N THR A 321 -9.22 -4.45 15.28
CA THR A 321 -8.27 -5.39 15.88
C THR A 321 -6.90 -4.74 16.12
N GLY A 322 -6.36 -4.03 15.12
CA GLY A 322 -5.09 -3.32 15.25
C GLY A 322 -5.12 -2.23 16.35
N VAL A 323 -6.19 -1.43 16.42
CA VAL A 323 -6.34 -0.38 17.45
C VAL A 323 -6.50 -0.99 18.85
N LEU A 324 -7.33 -2.02 19.01
CA LEU A 324 -7.58 -2.65 20.31
C LEU A 324 -6.32 -3.30 20.87
N LEU A 325 -5.62 -4.09 20.07
CA LEU A 325 -4.38 -4.74 20.50
C LEU A 325 -3.29 -3.72 20.83
N PHE A 326 -3.20 -2.64 20.05
CA PHE A 326 -2.24 -1.58 20.38
C PHE A 326 -2.56 -0.91 21.72
N LYS A 327 -3.84 -0.62 22.00
CA LYS A 327 -4.27 -0.10 23.32
C LYS A 327 -3.94 -1.08 24.46
N ILE A 328 -4.19 -2.38 24.27
CA ILE A 328 -3.96 -3.41 25.30
C ILE A 328 -2.47 -3.52 25.63
N VAL A 329 -1.60 -3.60 24.60
CA VAL A 329 -0.15 -3.71 24.76
C VAL A 329 0.42 -2.48 25.47
N GLU A 330 0.00 -1.29 25.06
CA GLU A 330 0.47 -0.04 25.68
C GLU A 330 0.03 0.08 27.14
N LYS A 331 -1.23 -0.27 27.45
CA LYS A 331 -1.74 -0.28 28.84
C LYS A 331 -0.93 -1.25 29.71
N THR A 332 -0.65 -2.45 29.20
CA THR A 332 0.15 -3.47 29.91
C THR A 332 1.57 -2.98 30.19
N ARG A 333 2.17 -2.26 29.22
CA ARG A 333 3.49 -1.67 29.39
C ARG A 333 3.50 -0.57 30.45
N SER A 334 2.49 0.32 30.44
CA SER A 334 2.37 1.40 31.42
C SER A 334 2.25 0.86 32.85
N TYR A 335 1.49 -0.23 33.08
CA TYR A 335 1.45 -0.88 34.39
C TYR A 335 2.82 -1.41 34.82
N ARG A 336 3.59 -2.03 33.92
CA ARG A 336 4.93 -2.55 34.23
C ARG A 336 5.98 -1.48 34.50
N SER A 337 5.77 -0.23 34.08
CA SER A 337 6.69 0.88 34.40
C SER A 337 6.38 1.57 35.73
N VAL A 338 5.23 1.28 36.34
CA VAL A 338 4.79 1.88 37.61
C VAL A 338 5.09 0.97 38.81
N CYS A 339 5.23 -0.34 38.59
CA CYS A 339 5.68 -1.31 39.58
C CYS A 339 7.19 -1.52 39.53
#